data_AF-A0A444WRI7-F1
#
_entry.id   AF-A0A444WRI7-F1
#
_cell.length_a   1.000
_cell.length_b   1.000
_cell.length_c   1.000
_cell.angle_alpha   90.00
_cell.angle_beta   90.00
_cell.angle_gamma   90.00
#
_symmetry.space_group_name_H-M   'P 1'
#
loop_
_entity.id
_entity.type
_entity.pdbx_description
1 polymer ?
#
loop_
_entity_poly.entity_id
_entity_poly.type
_entity_poly.pdbx_seq_one_letter_code
_entity_poly.pdbx_strand_id
1 'polypeptide(L)'
;MSMEQAICEGALYGTTYDNIDQYNSCDVNVPSLSEDDTHHVDKGKDSGSVIEVVDDAMAVNNELPDHTGIPLDEIPYVGLRFVSLQRAQEFYTNYAKKVGFVTRIRNTNFDKTRKDSMIPVNQSLHCSCESYRESRVKAATRVKRIITAGCKARMYVMLDRQKDNWMVSKLELKHTHPCSAKQAMHYIEYRELTMHVKCVIQNNDEAGIRPNKTYLALPNEVGGSSNLGYSEKDVRNFITIDVDEANQFKRALWVDVRCRASYEYYGDVVPFDTMYSRNKHGLPFASFVGVNHHGKSTLLGCALMGNEKICCFEWVFKQCLRCMGSPPQAIITDQCKSMFGAIKNVLPDTRHPGAYGT
;
A
#
# COMPACT_ATOMS: atom_id res chain seq x y z
N MET A 1 1.76 6.09 67.49
CA MET A 1 2.43 6.57 66.25
C MET A 1 1.33 6.83 65.23
N SER A 2 1.36 7.96 64.53
CA SER A 2 0.16 8.52 63.88
C SER A 2 -0.08 8.04 62.44
N MET A 3 -1.32 8.22 61.98
CA MET A 3 -1.65 8.42 60.56
C MET A 3 -1.44 9.89 60.18
N GLU A 4 -1.17 10.13 58.89
CA GLU A 4 -1.60 11.24 58.00
C GLU A 4 -0.81 11.03 56.67
N GLN A 5 -1.34 11.17 55.43
CA GLN A 5 -2.04 12.29 54.76
C GLN A 5 -1.18 13.57 54.66
N ALA A 6 -1.11 14.30 53.54
CA ALA A 6 -1.53 14.04 52.14
C ALA A 6 -0.44 14.67 51.20
N ILE A 7 -0.60 15.26 50.01
CA ILE A 7 -1.73 15.72 49.15
C ILE A 7 -1.26 15.55 47.69
N CYS A 8 -2.16 15.20 46.75
CA CYS A 8 -2.05 15.61 45.33
C CYS A 8 -3.46 15.75 44.74
N GLU A 9 -3.79 16.95 44.26
CA GLU A 9 -5.13 17.32 43.79
C GLU A 9 -5.36 16.93 42.32
N GLY A 10 -6.62 16.72 41.95
CA GLY A 10 -6.99 16.38 40.57
C GLY A 10 -7.28 17.60 39.70
N ALA A 11 -6.75 17.61 38.48
CA ALA A 11 -7.21 18.50 37.41
C ALA A 11 -8.02 17.70 36.39
N LEU A 12 -9.35 17.87 36.38
CA LEU A 12 -10.26 17.06 35.57
C LEU A 12 -10.82 17.87 34.39
N TYR A 13 -10.13 17.78 33.24
CA TYR A 13 -10.59 18.17 31.91
C TYR A 13 -9.80 17.35 30.87
N GLY A 14 -10.28 17.11 29.65
CA GLY A 14 -11.57 17.43 29.05
C GLY A 14 -11.54 16.90 27.61
N THR A 15 -12.58 16.22 27.13
CA THR A 15 -12.51 15.47 25.87
C THR A 15 -12.51 16.36 24.63
N THR A 16 -11.49 16.21 23.77
CA THR A 16 -11.60 16.45 22.33
C THR A 16 -10.93 15.30 21.55
N TYR A 17 -11.69 14.69 20.65
CA TYR A 17 -11.17 13.85 19.56
C TYR A 17 -11.08 14.74 18.32
N ASP A 18 -9.92 14.89 17.68
CA ASP A 18 -9.85 15.55 16.37
C ASP A 18 -8.68 15.07 15.50
N ASN A 19 -9.04 14.76 14.24
CA ASN A 19 -8.26 14.89 13.00
C ASN A 19 -6.82 14.36 12.94
N ILE A 20 -6.68 13.05 12.69
CA ILE A 20 -5.58 12.53 11.86
C ILE A 20 -5.99 12.67 10.39
N ASP A 21 -5.66 13.79 9.73
CA ASP A 21 -5.56 13.87 8.26
C ASP A 21 -4.91 15.21 7.80
N GLN A 22 -3.57 15.30 7.77
CA GLN A 22 -2.89 16.47 7.17
C GLN A 22 -1.42 16.28 6.72
N TYR A 23 -1.15 15.29 5.85
CA TYR A 23 0.09 15.29 5.07
C TYR A 23 -0.02 16.26 3.88
N ASN A 24 0.35 17.53 4.11
CA ASN A 24 0.40 18.55 3.06
C ASN A 24 1.59 18.31 2.11
N SER A 25 1.30 18.24 0.81
CA SER A 25 2.34 18.26 -0.24
C SER A 25 2.91 19.66 -0.36
N CYS A 26 4.23 19.81 -0.22
CA CYS A 26 4.94 21.06 -0.51
C CYS A 26 5.54 20.96 -1.91
N ASP A 27 4.92 21.60 -2.89
CA ASP A 27 5.55 21.82 -4.20
C ASP A 27 6.69 22.83 -4.05
N VAL A 28 7.84 22.56 -4.67
CA VAL A 28 8.97 23.51 -4.77
C VAL A 28 9.30 23.68 -6.25
N ASN A 29 9.15 24.91 -6.76
CA ASN A 29 9.62 25.26 -8.09
C ASN A 29 11.16 25.23 -8.12
N VAL A 30 11.74 24.51 -9.06
CA VAL A 30 13.18 24.57 -9.34
C VAL A 30 13.41 25.70 -10.36
N PRO A 31 14.23 26.72 -10.05
CA PRO A 31 14.65 27.71 -11.04
C PRO A 31 15.55 27.07 -12.11
N SER A 32 15.35 27.46 -13.36
CA SER A 32 16.21 27.07 -14.48
C SER A 32 17.59 27.73 -14.40
N LEU A 33 18.64 26.96 -14.68
CA LEU A 33 19.97 27.47 -15.07
C LEU A 33 20.38 26.82 -16.41
N SER A 34 21.30 27.48 -17.10
CA SER A 34 21.48 27.41 -18.56
C SER A 34 22.63 26.53 -19.05
N GLU A 35 22.66 26.35 -20.38
CA GLU A 35 23.81 26.35 -21.31
C GLU A 35 25.21 26.55 -20.68
N ASP A 36 26.27 25.82 -21.05
CA ASP A 36 26.56 25.03 -22.27
C ASP A 36 27.19 23.64 -21.90
N ASP A 37 27.53 22.68 -22.78
CA ASP A 37 28.25 22.77 -24.06
C ASP A 37 27.97 21.59 -25.01
N THR A 38 28.33 21.72 -26.30
CA THR A 38 27.75 20.91 -27.41
C THR A 38 28.77 20.05 -28.17
N HIS A 39 28.39 18.79 -28.48
CA HIS A 39 28.86 18.10 -29.69
C HIS A 39 27.73 17.28 -30.37
N HIS A 40 27.50 17.52 -31.67
CA HIS A 40 26.78 16.63 -32.60
C HIS A 40 27.63 15.36 -32.87
N VAL A 41 27.14 14.22 -33.42
CA VAL A 41 26.36 13.92 -34.65
C VAL A 41 25.76 12.48 -34.48
N ASP A 42 24.61 12.04 -35.01
CA ASP A 42 23.64 12.56 -36.02
C ASP A 42 22.16 12.27 -35.61
N LYS A 43 21.22 12.39 -36.57
CA LYS A 43 19.76 12.21 -36.45
C LYS A 43 19.25 10.90 -37.06
N GLY A 44 18.53 10.10 -36.27
CA GLY A 44 17.59 9.07 -36.76
C GLY A 44 16.13 9.57 -36.64
N LYS A 45 15.30 9.36 -37.67
CA LYS A 45 13.92 9.88 -37.68
C LYS A 45 12.94 9.04 -36.86
N ASP A 46 12.28 9.72 -35.93
CA ASP A 46 10.83 9.80 -35.73
C ASP A 46 9.91 8.72 -36.34
N SER A 47 9.06 8.15 -35.49
CA SER A 47 7.77 7.56 -35.87
C SER A 47 6.76 7.70 -34.72
N GLY A 48 6.44 8.93 -34.32
CA GLY A 48 5.46 9.23 -33.27
C GLY A 48 4.03 8.81 -33.65
N SER A 49 3.50 7.77 -33.00
CA SER A 49 2.09 7.37 -33.15
C SER A 49 1.17 8.30 -32.36
N VAL A 50 0.64 9.34 -33.02
CA VAL A 50 -0.45 10.15 -32.48
C VAL A 50 -1.69 9.26 -32.33
N ILE A 51 -2.18 9.11 -31.10
CA ILE A 51 -3.53 8.59 -30.85
C ILE A 51 -4.44 9.80 -30.71
N GLU A 52 -5.25 10.05 -31.74
CA GLU A 52 -6.35 10.99 -31.65
C GLU A 52 -7.38 10.47 -30.64
N VAL A 53 -7.61 11.24 -29.58
CA VAL A 53 -8.69 10.98 -28.62
C VAL A 53 -9.85 11.88 -29.01
N VAL A 54 -10.92 11.28 -29.53
CA VAL A 54 -12.15 12.01 -29.89
C VAL A 54 -12.80 12.58 -28.63
N ASP A 55 -13.14 13.87 -28.65
CA ASP A 55 -13.82 14.56 -27.55
C ASP A 55 -15.32 14.18 -27.48
N ASP A 56 -15.62 12.96 -27.04
CA ASP A 56 -16.98 12.56 -26.71
C ASP A 56 -17.45 13.22 -25.40
N ALA A 57 -18.45 14.10 -25.52
CA ALA A 57 -19.05 14.81 -24.39
C ALA A 57 -19.78 13.83 -23.45
N MET A 58 -19.46 13.90 -22.15
CA MET A 58 -19.93 12.90 -21.18
C MET A 58 -21.44 12.98 -20.88
N ALA A 59 -22.21 12.13 -21.54
CA ALA A 59 -23.54 11.75 -21.11
C ALA A 59 -23.49 11.00 -19.76
N VAL A 60 -24.41 11.33 -18.83
CA VAL A 60 -24.51 10.64 -17.54
C VAL A 60 -25.34 9.37 -17.69
N ASN A 61 -24.73 8.35 -18.30
CA ASN A 61 -25.36 7.05 -18.44
C ASN A 61 -25.43 6.34 -17.07
N ASN A 62 -26.64 6.03 -16.62
CA ASN A 62 -26.88 5.20 -15.43
C ASN A 62 -26.85 3.71 -15.83
N GLU A 63 -25.65 3.23 -16.18
CA GLU A 63 -25.47 1.89 -16.75
C GLU A 63 -25.67 0.81 -15.68
N LEU A 64 -26.39 -0.25 -16.09
CA LEU A 64 -26.35 -1.51 -15.36
C LEU A 64 -24.99 -2.16 -15.63
N PRO A 65 -24.31 -2.70 -14.60
CA PRO A 65 -23.04 -3.38 -14.80
C PRO A 65 -23.23 -4.58 -15.72
N ASP A 66 -22.25 -4.83 -16.59
CA ASP A 66 -22.26 -6.03 -17.41
C ASP A 66 -22.05 -7.26 -16.52
N HIS A 67 -23.02 -8.18 -16.57
CA HIS A 67 -22.99 -9.45 -15.87
C HIS A 67 -22.66 -10.63 -16.80
N THR A 68 -22.36 -10.37 -18.08
CA THR A 68 -22.03 -11.40 -19.08
C THR A 68 -20.78 -12.16 -18.66
N GLY A 69 -20.94 -13.46 -18.37
CA GLY A 69 -19.85 -14.31 -17.86
C GLY A 69 -19.69 -14.35 -16.33
N ILE A 70 -20.57 -13.68 -15.56
CA ILE A 70 -20.65 -13.84 -14.10
C ILE A 70 -21.75 -14.87 -13.76
N PRO A 71 -21.42 -15.99 -13.07
CA PRO A 71 -22.41 -16.95 -12.56
C PRO A 71 -23.46 -16.30 -11.66
N LEU A 72 -24.71 -16.77 -11.75
CA LEU A 72 -25.85 -16.20 -11.02
C LEU A 72 -25.70 -16.26 -9.49
N ASP A 73 -24.99 -17.26 -8.98
CA ASP A 73 -24.67 -17.47 -7.56
C ASP A 73 -23.59 -16.51 -7.02
N GLU A 74 -22.81 -15.88 -7.91
CA GLU A 74 -21.84 -14.83 -7.56
C GLU A 74 -22.44 -13.40 -7.62
N ILE A 75 -23.66 -13.26 -8.15
CA ILE A 75 -24.34 -11.97 -8.24
C ILE A 75 -25.06 -11.71 -6.90
N PRO A 76 -24.73 -10.61 -6.18
CA PRO A 76 -25.42 -10.29 -4.93
C PRO A 76 -26.90 -10.00 -5.18
N TYR A 77 -27.75 -10.41 -4.24
CA TYR A 77 -29.18 -10.09 -4.22
C TYR A 77 -29.65 -9.82 -2.77
N VAL A 78 -30.75 -9.08 -2.62
CA VAL A 78 -31.33 -8.78 -1.31
C VAL A 78 -31.90 -10.06 -0.68
N GLY A 79 -31.51 -10.36 0.56
CA GLY A 79 -31.84 -11.61 1.25
C GLY A 79 -30.76 -12.70 1.18
N LEU A 80 -29.70 -12.53 0.37
CA LEU A 80 -28.53 -13.41 0.38
C LEU A 80 -27.88 -13.42 1.79
N ARG A 81 -27.48 -14.61 2.27
CA ARG A 81 -26.97 -14.86 3.62
C ARG A 81 -25.52 -15.36 3.62
N PHE A 82 -24.78 -15.00 4.67
CA PHE A 82 -23.40 -15.36 4.92
C PHE A 82 -23.18 -15.75 6.39
N VAL A 83 -22.31 -16.74 6.64
CA VAL A 83 -21.95 -17.18 8.01
C VAL A 83 -21.14 -16.14 8.81
N SER A 84 -20.57 -15.12 8.16
CA SER A 84 -19.85 -14.04 8.84
C SER A 84 -19.81 -12.76 7.99
N LEU A 85 -19.54 -11.63 8.65
CA LEU A 85 -19.30 -10.34 7.99
C LEU A 85 -18.13 -10.42 7.00
N GLN A 86 -17.07 -11.16 7.34
CA GLN A 86 -15.92 -11.35 6.45
C GLN A 86 -16.32 -12.06 5.15
N ARG A 87 -17.15 -13.10 5.21
CA ARG A 87 -17.64 -13.78 3.98
C ARG A 87 -18.46 -12.84 3.11
N ALA A 88 -19.25 -11.94 3.70
CA ALA A 88 -19.98 -10.92 2.96
C ALA A 88 -19.07 -9.88 2.28
N GLN A 89 -18.00 -9.45 2.97
CA GLN A 89 -16.97 -8.57 2.41
C GLN A 89 -16.23 -9.24 1.23
N GLU A 90 -15.78 -10.49 1.42
CA GLU A 90 -15.09 -11.29 0.40
C GLU A 90 -15.96 -11.47 -0.85
N PHE A 91 -17.22 -11.87 -0.67
CA PHE A 91 -18.18 -12.07 -1.76
C PHE A 91 -18.34 -10.80 -2.61
N TYR A 92 -18.66 -9.66 -1.99
CA TYR A 92 -18.89 -8.42 -2.74
C TYR A 92 -17.60 -7.82 -3.32
N THR A 93 -16.44 -8.07 -2.70
CA THR A 93 -15.13 -7.74 -3.28
C THR A 93 -14.83 -8.56 -4.53
N ASN A 94 -15.18 -9.86 -4.54
CA ASN A 94 -14.99 -10.73 -5.70
C ASN A 94 -15.96 -10.39 -6.85
N TYR A 95 -17.23 -10.11 -6.53
CA TYR A 95 -18.20 -9.55 -7.47
C TYR A 95 -17.67 -8.24 -8.09
N ALA A 96 -17.17 -7.32 -7.26
CA ALA A 96 -16.64 -6.03 -7.71
C ALA A 96 -15.39 -6.16 -8.60
N LYS A 97 -14.49 -7.12 -8.33
CA LYS A 97 -13.39 -7.49 -9.23
C LYS A 97 -13.91 -7.92 -10.62
N LYS A 98 -14.96 -8.75 -10.68
CA LYS A 98 -15.50 -9.29 -11.93
C LYS A 98 -16.27 -8.26 -12.77
N VAL A 99 -17.03 -7.36 -12.13
CA VAL A 99 -17.65 -6.21 -12.82
C VAL A 99 -16.62 -5.12 -13.17
N GLY A 100 -15.63 -4.93 -12.30
CA GLY A 100 -14.49 -4.06 -12.54
C GLY A 100 -14.54 -2.71 -11.82
N PHE A 101 -14.84 -2.70 -10.51
CA PHE A 101 -14.75 -1.53 -9.63
C PHE A 101 -14.16 -1.93 -8.27
N VAL A 102 -13.69 -0.96 -7.46
CA VAL A 102 -13.21 -1.22 -6.09
C VAL A 102 -14.30 -0.94 -5.05
N THR A 103 -14.42 -1.84 -4.07
CA THR A 103 -15.26 -1.67 -2.88
C THR A 103 -14.53 -0.97 -1.75
N ARG A 104 -15.23 -0.08 -1.03
CA ARG A 104 -14.76 0.53 0.23
C ARG A 104 -15.81 0.35 1.32
N ILE A 105 -15.37 -0.03 2.52
CA ILE A 105 -16.20 0.06 3.73
C ILE A 105 -16.43 1.54 4.02
N ARG A 106 -17.68 1.93 4.26
CA ARG A 106 -18.03 3.30 4.69
C ARG A 106 -18.38 3.33 6.17
N ASN A 107 -19.49 2.68 6.53
CA ASN A 107 -20.00 2.70 7.88
C ASN A 107 -19.99 1.27 8.42
N THR A 108 -19.54 1.09 9.66
CA THR A 108 -19.77 -0.12 10.46
C THR A 108 -20.43 0.33 11.75
N ASN A 109 -21.67 -0.11 12.01
CA ASN A 109 -22.36 0.20 13.25
C ASN A 109 -22.22 -0.98 14.22
N PHE A 110 -21.89 -0.69 15.47
CA PHE A 110 -21.65 -1.67 16.52
C PHE A 110 -22.79 -1.68 17.54
N ASP A 111 -22.96 -2.80 18.25
CA ASP A 111 -23.95 -2.89 19.32
C ASP A 111 -23.52 -2.05 20.54
N LYS A 112 -24.28 -1.02 20.87
CA LYS A 112 -24.01 -0.15 22.02
C LYS A 112 -24.51 -0.72 23.36
N THR A 113 -25.23 -1.85 23.35
CA THR A 113 -25.81 -2.45 24.57
C THR A 113 -24.80 -3.19 25.44
N ARG A 114 -23.62 -3.54 24.93
CA ARG A 114 -22.54 -4.20 25.68
C ARG A 114 -21.24 -3.40 25.56
N LYS A 115 -20.85 -2.70 26.64
CA LYS A 115 -19.65 -1.85 26.65
C LYS A 115 -18.37 -2.58 26.23
N ASP A 116 -18.23 -3.85 26.61
CA ASP A 116 -17.03 -4.66 26.38
C ASP A 116 -17.14 -5.61 25.17
N SER A 117 -18.13 -5.42 24.28
CA SER A 117 -18.33 -6.29 23.12
C SER A 117 -18.62 -5.47 21.87
N MET A 118 -17.56 -5.06 21.17
CA MET A 118 -17.59 -4.25 19.95
C MET A 118 -18.04 -5.08 18.72
N ILE A 119 -19.21 -5.74 18.85
CA ILE A 119 -19.80 -6.61 17.84
C ILE A 119 -20.44 -5.75 16.74
N PRO A 120 -20.04 -5.88 15.46
CA PRO A 120 -20.69 -5.18 14.37
C PRO A 120 -22.11 -5.73 14.18
N VAL A 121 -23.08 -4.84 14.00
CA VAL A 121 -24.51 -5.16 13.78
C VAL A 121 -24.92 -4.92 12.33
N ASN A 122 -24.28 -3.95 11.66
CA ASN A 122 -24.41 -3.76 10.22
C ASN A 122 -23.17 -3.07 9.64
N GLN A 123 -22.96 -3.23 8.33
CA GLN A 123 -21.90 -2.59 7.58
C GLN A 123 -22.36 -2.22 6.16
N SER A 124 -21.86 -1.11 5.64
CA SER A 124 -22.06 -0.70 4.25
C SER A 124 -20.76 -0.70 3.44
N LEU A 125 -20.83 -1.32 2.27
CA LEU A 125 -19.76 -1.48 1.29
C LEU A 125 -20.16 -0.72 0.01
N HIS A 126 -19.40 0.29 -0.38
CA HIS A 126 -19.75 1.23 -1.46
C HIS A 126 -18.68 1.22 -2.55
N CYS A 127 -19.03 1.63 -3.77
CA CYS A 127 -18.05 1.84 -4.84
C CYS A 127 -17.05 2.95 -4.47
N SER A 128 -15.77 2.75 -4.80
CA SER A 128 -14.68 3.71 -4.59
C SER A 128 -14.92 5.07 -5.25
N CYS A 129 -15.75 5.13 -6.29
CA CYS A 129 -16.09 6.32 -7.07
C CYS A 129 -17.28 7.12 -6.53
N GLU A 130 -17.80 6.75 -5.34
CA GLU A 130 -18.92 7.44 -4.68
C GLU A 130 -18.60 8.90 -4.30
N SER A 131 -17.49 9.14 -3.59
CA SER A 131 -17.23 10.47 -3.03
C SER A 131 -16.68 11.42 -4.08
N TYR A 132 -17.46 12.44 -4.42
CA TYR A 132 -17.00 13.64 -5.12
C TYR A 132 -15.74 14.22 -4.43
N ARG A 133 -14.64 14.39 -5.17
CA ARG A 133 -13.45 15.09 -4.69
C ARG A 133 -13.06 16.20 -5.66
N GLU A 134 -13.74 17.33 -5.48
CA GLU A 134 -13.27 18.62 -5.97
C GLU A 134 -11.83 18.85 -5.49
N SER A 135 -10.93 19.14 -6.44
CA SER A 135 -9.52 19.38 -6.16
C SER A 135 -9.27 20.87 -6.11
N ARG A 136 -8.72 21.35 -4.99
CA ARG A 136 -8.23 22.73 -4.86
C ARG A 136 -7.02 23.01 -5.76
N VAL A 137 -6.37 21.96 -6.28
CA VAL A 137 -5.30 22.04 -7.29
C VAL A 137 -5.88 22.04 -8.70
N LYS A 138 -5.41 22.96 -9.55
CA LYS A 138 -5.87 23.18 -10.94
C LYS A 138 -5.70 21.94 -11.82
N ALA A 139 -6.55 21.80 -12.84
CA ALA A 139 -6.70 20.56 -13.61
C ALA A 139 -5.45 20.11 -14.40
N ALA A 140 -4.60 21.04 -14.84
CA ALA A 140 -3.47 20.77 -15.73
C ALA A 140 -2.42 19.80 -15.17
N THR A 141 -2.20 19.79 -13.84
CA THR A 141 -1.14 18.97 -13.20
C THR A 141 -1.55 17.52 -12.92
N ARG A 142 -2.76 17.09 -13.30
CA ARG A 142 -3.35 15.79 -12.91
C ARG A 142 -3.05 14.67 -13.91
N VAL A 143 -1.88 14.03 -13.77
CA VAL A 143 -1.45 12.83 -14.54
C VAL A 143 -2.42 11.63 -14.40
N LYS A 144 -3.31 11.62 -13.39
CA LYS A 144 -4.44 10.68 -13.30
C LYS A 144 -5.72 11.40 -12.89
N ARG A 145 -6.74 11.37 -13.77
CA ARG A 145 -8.13 11.71 -13.41
C ARG A 145 -8.73 10.55 -12.61
N ILE A 146 -8.89 10.70 -11.30
CA ILE A 146 -9.77 9.83 -10.52
C ILE A 146 -11.21 10.27 -10.85
N ILE A 147 -11.97 9.43 -11.54
CA ILE A 147 -13.35 9.73 -11.96
C ILE A 147 -14.29 9.55 -10.76
N THR A 148 -14.37 10.55 -9.90
CA THR A 148 -15.29 10.57 -8.74
C THR A 148 -16.71 10.91 -9.19
N ALA A 149 -17.40 9.93 -9.79
CA ALA A 149 -18.66 10.08 -10.50
C ALA A 149 -19.94 10.13 -9.61
N GLY A 150 -19.81 10.33 -8.29
CA GLY A 150 -20.98 10.32 -7.39
C GLY A 150 -21.66 8.95 -7.30
N CYS A 151 -20.91 7.87 -7.53
CA CYS A 151 -21.45 6.52 -7.71
C CYS A 151 -22.27 6.02 -6.51
N LYS A 152 -23.50 5.58 -6.76
CA LYS A 152 -24.43 5.08 -5.73
C LYS A 152 -24.36 3.56 -5.52
N ALA A 153 -23.55 2.85 -6.30
CA ALA A 153 -23.42 1.40 -6.20
C ALA A 153 -22.88 0.97 -4.83
N ARG A 154 -23.62 0.09 -4.15
CA ARG A 154 -23.35 -0.35 -2.77
C ARG A 154 -24.09 -1.63 -2.39
N MET A 155 -23.53 -2.35 -1.42
CA MET A 155 -24.17 -3.42 -0.67
C MET A 155 -24.21 -3.06 0.82
N TYR A 156 -25.34 -3.29 1.48
CA TYR A 156 -25.52 -3.13 2.91
C TYR A 156 -25.88 -4.47 3.55
N VAL A 157 -25.15 -4.87 4.58
CA VAL A 157 -25.33 -6.13 5.30
C VAL A 157 -25.60 -5.91 6.77
N MET A 158 -26.44 -6.76 7.36
CA MET A 158 -26.84 -6.71 8.76
C MET A 158 -26.87 -8.09 9.41
N LEU A 159 -26.66 -8.14 10.72
CA LEU A 159 -26.70 -9.34 11.54
C LEU A 159 -28.16 -9.74 11.86
N ASP A 160 -28.60 -10.87 11.33
CA ASP A 160 -29.83 -11.59 11.70
C ASP A 160 -29.60 -12.28 13.06
N ARG A 161 -29.89 -11.55 14.15
CA ARG A 161 -29.69 -12.01 15.54
C ARG A 161 -30.48 -13.27 15.90
N GLN A 162 -31.51 -13.65 15.13
CA GLN A 162 -32.28 -14.87 15.39
C GLN A 162 -31.60 -16.13 14.84
N LYS A 163 -30.68 -15.97 13.88
CA LYS A 163 -30.08 -17.07 13.11
C LYS A 163 -28.55 -16.99 13.04
N ASP A 164 -27.97 -16.10 13.84
CA ASP A 164 -26.55 -15.74 13.94
C ASP A 164 -25.81 -15.70 12.59
N ASN A 165 -26.42 -15.03 11.61
CA ASN A 165 -25.85 -14.88 10.27
C ASN A 165 -26.03 -13.48 9.70
N TRP A 166 -25.28 -13.17 8.67
CA TRP A 166 -25.27 -11.87 8.00
C TRP A 166 -26.12 -11.92 6.74
N MET A 167 -27.01 -10.95 6.55
CA MET A 167 -27.87 -10.87 5.37
C MET A 167 -27.74 -9.53 4.64
N VAL A 168 -27.81 -9.57 3.30
CA VAL A 168 -27.91 -8.38 2.46
C VAL A 168 -29.32 -7.79 2.62
N SER A 169 -29.44 -6.60 3.21
CA SER A 169 -30.74 -5.94 3.41
C SER A 169 -31.01 -4.80 2.43
N LYS A 170 -29.96 -4.23 1.82
CA LYS A 170 -30.09 -3.30 0.70
C LYS A 170 -28.95 -3.50 -0.29
N LEU A 171 -29.28 -3.43 -1.57
CA LEU A 171 -28.34 -3.54 -2.67
C LEU A 171 -28.70 -2.51 -3.75
N GLU A 172 -27.68 -1.92 -4.36
CA GLU A 172 -27.80 -0.97 -5.46
C GLU A 172 -26.61 -1.23 -6.39
N LEU A 173 -26.88 -1.75 -7.60
CA LEU A 173 -25.83 -2.20 -8.54
C LEU A 173 -25.56 -1.24 -9.69
N LYS A 174 -26.41 -0.24 -9.92
CA LYS A 174 -26.24 0.72 -11.04
C LYS A 174 -25.04 1.64 -10.79
N HIS A 175 -24.21 1.80 -11.81
CA HIS A 175 -23.06 2.70 -11.80
C HIS A 175 -23.36 3.99 -12.57
N THR A 176 -22.64 5.05 -12.22
CA THR A 176 -22.67 6.37 -12.89
C THR A 176 -21.38 6.63 -13.69
N HIS A 177 -20.63 5.56 -13.96
CA HIS A 177 -19.35 5.54 -14.67
C HIS A 177 -19.16 4.16 -15.31
N PRO A 178 -18.34 4.03 -16.35
CA PRO A 178 -17.94 2.72 -16.87
C PRO A 178 -17.28 1.86 -15.80
N CYS A 179 -17.57 0.55 -15.85
CA CYS A 179 -16.89 -0.50 -15.10
C CYS A 179 -16.30 -1.49 -16.11
N SER A 180 -15.09 -2.02 -15.84
CA SER A 180 -14.46 -2.99 -16.75
C SER A 180 -13.46 -3.86 -16.02
N ALA A 181 -13.67 -5.18 -16.05
CA ALA A 181 -12.75 -6.18 -15.47
C ALA A 181 -11.29 -5.98 -15.96
N LYS A 182 -11.11 -5.66 -17.25
CA LYS A 182 -9.79 -5.41 -17.85
C LYS A 182 -9.09 -4.21 -17.23
N GLN A 183 -9.81 -3.13 -16.95
CA GLN A 183 -9.25 -1.95 -16.30
C GLN A 183 -9.06 -2.14 -14.79
N ALA A 184 -9.87 -3.00 -14.16
CA ALA A 184 -9.81 -3.23 -12.73
C ALA A 184 -8.52 -3.91 -12.25
N MET A 185 -7.86 -4.69 -13.12
CA MET A 185 -6.50 -5.21 -12.95
C MET A 185 -5.46 -4.13 -12.60
N HIS A 186 -5.77 -2.85 -12.85
CA HIS A 186 -4.87 -1.73 -12.57
C HIS A 186 -5.18 -0.96 -11.27
N TYR A 187 -6.26 -1.27 -10.54
CA TYR A 187 -6.51 -0.73 -9.19
C TYR A 187 -5.48 -1.27 -8.20
N ILE A 188 -4.97 -0.43 -7.29
CA ILE A 188 -3.90 -0.82 -6.35
C ILE A 188 -4.37 -1.97 -5.45
N GLU A 189 -5.64 -1.92 -5.06
CA GLU A 189 -6.34 -2.90 -4.25
C GLU A 189 -6.41 -4.31 -4.89
N TYR A 190 -6.17 -4.41 -6.21
CA TYR A 190 -6.22 -5.67 -6.99
C TYR A 190 -4.90 -6.00 -7.70
N ARG A 191 -3.82 -5.25 -7.43
CA ARG A 191 -2.48 -5.54 -8.00
C ARG A 191 -1.77 -6.63 -7.21
N GLU A 192 -1.22 -7.61 -7.91
CA GLU A 192 -0.38 -8.62 -7.29
C GLU A 192 0.71 -9.13 -8.25
N LEU A 193 1.96 -9.16 -7.77
CA LEU A 193 3.04 -9.90 -8.41
C LEU A 193 2.93 -11.37 -7.98
N THR A 194 2.69 -12.27 -8.93
CA THR A 194 2.69 -13.72 -8.66
C THR A 194 4.08 -14.21 -8.24
N MET A 195 4.17 -15.38 -7.59
CA MET A 195 5.48 -15.93 -7.16
C MET A 195 6.42 -16.22 -8.34
N HIS A 196 5.88 -16.62 -9.49
CA HIS A 196 6.63 -16.74 -10.75
C HIS A 196 7.24 -15.39 -11.17
N VAL A 197 6.41 -14.33 -11.22
CA VAL A 197 6.87 -12.98 -11.61
C VAL A 197 7.92 -12.45 -10.63
N LYS A 198 7.75 -12.67 -9.31
CA LYS A 198 8.76 -12.33 -8.29
C LYS A 198 10.09 -13.03 -8.54
N CYS A 199 10.07 -14.32 -8.90
CA CYS A 199 11.26 -15.09 -9.26
C CYS A 199 11.94 -14.53 -10.53
N VAL A 200 11.18 -14.25 -11.60
CA VAL A 200 11.73 -13.63 -12.83
C VAL A 200 12.36 -12.26 -12.54
N ILE A 201 11.74 -11.44 -11.68
CA ILE A 201 12.31 -10.15 -11.26
C ILE A 201 13.61 -10.35 -10.49
N GLN A 202 13.65 -11.29 -9.54
CA GLN A 202 14.85 -11.57 -8.73
C GLN A 202 16.01 -12.09 -9.59
N ASN A 203 15.75 -13.06 -10.48
CA ASN A 203 16.78 -13.64 -11.35
C ASN A 203 17.35 -12.59 -12.32
N ASN A 204 16.50 -11.70 -12.85
CA ASN A 204 16.93 -10.62 -13.71
C ASN A 204 17.73 -9.54 -12.95
N ASP A 205 17.36 -9.23 -11.70
CA ASP A 205 18.12 -8.34 -10.80
C ASP A 205 19.51 -8.91 -10.51
N GLU A 206 19.62 -10.22 -10.24
CA GLU A 206 20.90 -10.94 -10.05
C GLU A 206 21.76 -10.99 -11.33
N ALA A 207 21.12 -10.98 -12.51
CA ALA A 207 21.79 -10.82 -13.80
C ALA A 207 22.09 -9.35 -14.20
N GLY A 208 21.81 -8.37 -13.32
CA GLY A 208 22.02 -6.94 -13.59
C GLY A 208 21.07 -6.31 -14.61
N ILE A 209 20.00 -7.01 -14.98
CA ILE A 209 19.01 -6.55 -15.97
C ILE A 209 18.11 -5.49 -15.32
N ARG A 210 18.21 -4.25 -15.81
CA ARG A 210 17.44 -3.10 -15.30
C ARG A 210 15.92 -3.42 -15.27
N PRO A 211 15.18 -3.17 -14.15
CA PRO A 211 13.78 -3.57 -14.01
C PRO A 211 12.81 -3.10 -15.11
N ASN A 212 13.10 -1.99 -15.80
CA ASN A 212 12.36 -1.57 -16.99
C ASN A 212 12.40 -2.62 -18.13
N LYS A 213 13.55 -3.24 -18.37
CA LYS A 213 13.70 -4.31 -19.38
C LYS A 213 12.96 -5.58 -18.96
N THR A 214 13.01 -5.94 -17.67
CA THR A 214 12.18 -7.03 -17.11
C THR A 214 10.69 -6.76 -17.32
N TYR A 215 10.20 -5.57 -16.97
CA TYR A 215 8.79 -5.20 -17.19
C TYR A 215 8.39 -5.22 -18.67
N LEU A 216 9.29 -4.90 -19.60
CA LEU A 216 9.00 -4.99 -21.04
C LEU A 216 8.97 -6.43 -21.59
N ALA A 217 9.55 -7.40 -20.87
CA ALA A 217 9.53 -8.82 -21.26
C ALA A 217 8.28 -9.56 -20.74
N LEU A 218 7.88 -9.29 -19.48
CA LEU A 218 6.73 -9.93 -18.81
C LEU A 218 5.39 -9.93 -19.58
N PRO A 219 5.01 -8.90 -20.39
CA PRO A 219 3.83 -8.96 -21.26
C PRO A 219 3.76 -10.20 -22.16
N ASN A 220 4.90 -10.70 -22.63
CA ASN A 220 4.96 -11.80 -23.59
C ASN A 220 4.52 -13.13 -22.96
N GLU A 221 4.73 -13.30 -21.66
CA GLU A 221 4.34 -14.49 -20.90
C GLU A 221 2.82 -14.57 -20.64
N VAL A 222 2.12 -13.43 -20.67
CA VAL A 222 0.68 -13.31 -20.38
C VAL A 222 -0.17 -12.94 -21.59
N GLY A 223 0.40 -12.92 -22.80
CA GLY A 223 -0.32 -12.58 -24.03
C GLY A 223 -0.66 -11.09 -24.19
N GLY A 224 0.14 -10.19 -23.60
CA GLY A 224 0.08 -8.74 -23.81
C GLY A 224 -0.12 -7.91 -22.55
N SER A 225 0.31 -6.64 -22.61
CA SER A 225 0.37 -5.73 -21.46
C SER A 225 -0.99 -5.44 -20.80
N SER A 226 -2.11 -5.62 -21.52
CA SER A 226 -3.48 -5.52 -21.00
C SER A 226 -3.82 -6.59 -19.96
N ASN A 227 -3.05 -7.68 -19.93
CA ASN A 227 -3.31 -8.85 -19.09
C ASN A 227 -2.44 -8.84 -17.82
N LEU A 228 -1.57 -7.84 -17.65
CA LEU A 228 -0.75 -7.67 -16.46
C LEU A 228 -1.58 -7.10 -15.29
N GLY A 229 -1.73 -7.91 -14.23
CA GLY A 229 -2.31 -7.50 -12.94
C GLY A 229 -1.39 -6.60 -12.10
N TYR A 230 -0.44 -5.91 -12.73
CA TYR A 230 0.56 -5.06 -12.10
C TYR A 230 1.17 -4.12 -13.15
N SER A 231 1.82 -3.04 -12.71
CA SER A 231 2.46 -2.05 -13.56
C SER A 231 3.98 -2.00 -13.36
N GLU A 232 4.67 -1.26 -14.22
CA GLU A 232 6.12 -1.08 -14.12
C GLU A 232 6.56 -0.58 -12.73
N LYS A 233 5.77 0.26 -12.05
CA LYS A 233 6.10 0.72 -10.69
C LYS A 233 6.13 -0.41 -9.68
N ASP A 234 5.25 -1.39 -9.83
CA ASP A 234 5.17 -2.53 -8.92
C ASP A 234 6.35 -3.49 -9.17
N VAL A 235 6.83 -3.59 -10.42
CA VAL A 235 8.06 -4.33 -10.80
C VAL A 235 9.36 -3.60 -10.41
N ARG A 236 9.38 -2.26 -10.44
CA ARG A 236 10.53 -1.45 -9.99
C ARG A 236 10.63 -1.34 -8.46
N ASN A 237 9.54 -1.61 -7.73
CA ASN A 237 9.56 -1.70 -6.28
C ASN A 237 10.15 -3.04 -5.87
N PHE A 238 11.28 -3.03 -5.16
CA PHE A 238 11.91 -4.25 -4.69
C PHE A 238 11.14 -4.78 -3.47
N ILE A 239 10.33 -5.82 -3.68
CA ILE A 239 9.60 -6.51 -2.62
C ILE A 239 10.13 -7.95 -2.57
N THR A 240 11.11 -8.18 -1.69
CA THR A 240 11.59 -9.53 -1.38
C THR A 240 10.79 -10.12 -0.24
N ILE A 241 10.40 -11.39 -0.36
CA ILE A 241 9.57 -12.13 0.60
C ILE A 241 10.22 -13.48 0.83
N ASP A 242 10.49 -13.79 2.09
CA ASP A 242 10.97 -15.11 2.53
C ASP A 242 9.81 -15.87 3.17
N VAL A 243 9.68 -17.14 2.77
CA VAL A 243 8.65 -18.08 3.23
C VAL A 243 9.30 -19.34 3.80
N ASP A 244 8.53 -20.18 4.45
CA ASP A 244 8.98 -21.49 4.89
C ASP A 244 8.68 -22.62 3.91
N GLU A 245 9.13 -23.82 4.24
CA GLU A 245 8.94 -25.05 3.46
C GLU A 245 7.46 -25.44 3.33
N ALA A 246 6.58 -24.85 4.15
CA ALA A 246 5.13 -24.97 4.07
C ALA A 246 4.45 -23.72 3.42
N ASN A 247 5.24 -22.89 2.72
CA ASN A 247 4.84 -21.62 2.10
C ASN A 247 4.24 -20.57 3.05
N GLN A 248 4.50 -20.66 4.36
CA GLN A 248 4.06 -19.64 5.33
C GLN A 248 5.00 -18.43 5.32
N PHE A 249 4.44 -17.24 5.55
CA PHE A 249 5.20 -15.99 5.61
C PHE A 249 6.21 -15.99 6.78
N LYS A 250 7.50 -15.81 6.50
CA LYS A 250 8.53 -15.55 7.53
C LYS A 250 8.85 -14.07 7.67
N ARG A 251 9.04 -13.36 6.56
CA ARG A 251 9.47 -11.95 6.53
C ARG A 251 9.39 -11.37 5.11
N ALA A 252 9.33 -10.05 5.01
CA ALA A 252 9.50 -9.31 3.77
C ALA A 252 10.26 -8.00 4.00
N LEU A 253 10.93 -7.51 2.94
CA LEU A 253 11.47 -6.15 2.85
C LEU A 253 10.87 -5.49 1.60
N TRP A 254 10.39 -4.25 1.76
CA TRP A 254 9.88 -3.39 0.70
C TRP A 254 10.79 -2.15 0.60
N VAL A 255 11.42 -1.98 -0.55
CA VAL A 255 12.15 -0.76 -0.92
C VAL A 255 11.61 -0.26 -2.26
N ASP A 256 10.92 0.89 -2.25
CA ASP A 256 10.39 1.49 -3.47
C ASP A 256 11.46 2.32 -4.23
N VAL A 257 11.15 2.74 -5.47
CA VAL A 257 12.10 3.51 -6.30
C VAL A 257 12.50 4.85 -5.66
N ARG A 258 11.59 5.47 -4.91
CA ARG A 258 11.85 6.73 -4.20
C ARG A 258 12.70 6.47 -2.97
N CYS A 259 12.51 5.34 -2.29
CA CYS A 259 13.34 4.92 -1.17
C CYS A 259 14.81 4.76 -1.61
N ARG A 260 15.07 4.07 -2.73
CA ARG A 260 16.41 3.94 -3.32
C ARG A 260 17.02 5.30 -3.70
N ALA A 261 16.29 6.10 -4.49
CA ALA A 261 16.74 7.44 -4.88
C ALA A 261 16.91 8.39 -3.67
N SER A 262 16.16 8.21 -2.59
CA SER A 262 16.35 8.99 -1.35
C SER A 262 17.56 8.51 -0.56
N TYR A 263 17.91 7.23 -0.63
CA TYR A 263 19.10 6.68 0.02
C TYR A 263 20.38 7.21 -0.64
N GLU A 264 20.39 7.40 -1.96
CA GLU A 264 21.50 8.01 -2.72
C GLU A 264 21.87 9.43 -2.23
N TYR A 265 20.94 10.17 -1.60
CA TYR A 265 21.19 11.52 -1.04
C TYR A 265 21.15 11.60 0.49
N TYR A 266 20.50 10.66 1.18
CA TYR A 266 20.19 10.74 2.62
C TYR A 266 20.49 9.43 3.39
N GLY A 267 21.20 8.49 2.77
CA GLY A 267 21.54 7.17 3.34
C GLY A 267 22.76 7.13 4.25
N ASP A 268 23.44 8.26 4.51
CA ASP A 268 24.65 8.30 5.34
C ASP A 268 24.40 7.89 6.80
N VAL A 269 23.28 8.36 7.38
CA VAL A 269 22.89 8.09 8.77
C VAL A 269 21.45 7.60 8.78
N VAL A 270 21.26 6.31 9.06
CA VAL A 270 19.96 5.64 8.95
C VAL A 270 19.48 5.15 10.32
N PRO A 271 18.56 5.89 10.96
CA PRO A 271 17.65 5.32 11.94
C PRO A 271 16.92 4.07 11.41
N PHE A 272 17.04 2.97 12.14
CA PHE A 272 16.29 1.73 11.95
C PHE A 272 15.65 1.33 13.28
N ASP A 273 14.33 1.34 13.32
CA ASP A 273 13.53 1.07 14.51
C ASP A 273 12.45 0.02 14.22
N THR A 274 12.12 -0.79 15.23
CA THR A 274 10.99 -1.73 15.23
C THR A 274 9.83 -1.14 16.02
N MET A 275 8.76 -0.77 15.33
CA MET A 275 7.58 -0.18 15.96
C MET A 275 6.96 -1.17 16.96
N TYR A 276 6.98 -0.82 18.25
CA TYR A 276 6.51 -1.64 19.37
C TYR A 276 5.03 -2.11 19.22
N SER A 277 4.24 -1.38 18.43
CA SER A 277 2.90 -1.80 18.01
C SER A 277 2.98 -2.92 16.95
N ARG A 278 3.08 -4.16 17.41
CA ARG A 278 2.89 -5.35 16.58
C ARG A 278 1.54 -5.28 15.87
N ASN A 279 1.50 -5.69 14.59
CA ASN A 279 0.26 -5.67 13.81
C ASN A 279 -0.77 -6.69 14.35
N LYS A 280 -1.97 -6.73 13.76
CA LYS A 280 -3.06 -7.66 14.14
C LYS A 280 -2.73 -9.17 14.05
N HIS A 281 -1.55 -9.52 13.52
CA HIS A 281 -1.02 -10.88 13.42
C HIS A 281 0.20 -11.13 14.35
N GLY A 282 0.54 -10.16 15.21
CA GLY A 282 1.67 -10.27 16.14
C GLY A 282 3.05 -10.03 15.52
N LEU A 283 3.13 -9.58 14.27
CA LEU A 283 4.38 -9.44 13.51
C LEU A 283 5.05 -8.08 13.80
N PRO A 284 6.35 -8.05 14.18
CA PRO A 284 7.17 -6.84 14.22
C PRO A 284 7.31 -6.17 12.85
N PHE A 285 7.13 -4.85 12.82
CA PHE A 285 7.36 -3.99 11.65
C PHE A 285 8.55 -3.07 11.92
N ALA A 286 9.47 -2.94 10.97
CA ALA A 286 10.62 -2.06 11.07
C ALA A 286 10.68 -1.08 9.90
N SER A 287 11.21 0.13 10.13
CA SER A 287 11.41 1.14 9.09
C SER A 287 12.84 1.67 9.08
N PHE A 288 13.43 1.71 7.89
CA PHE A 288 14.62 2.49 7.58
C PHE A 288 14.20 3.92 7.27
N VAL A 289 14.74 4.89 8.00
CA VAL A 289 14.40 6.31 7.86
C VAL A 289 15.69 7.10 7.68
N GLY A 290 15.66 8.10 6.81
CA GLY A 290 16.71 9.11 6.66
C GLY A 290 16.15 10.51 6.91
N VAL A 291 17.02 11.52 6.89
CA VAL A 291 16.63 12.94 7.07
C VAL A 291 16.99 13.71 5.82
N ASN A 292 16.02 14.38 5.20
CA ASN A 292 16.26 15.19 4.01
C ASN A 292 16.79 16.60 4.36
N HIS A 293 17.16 17.36 3.32
CA HIS A 293 17.70 18.72 3.43
C HIS A 293 16.78 19.77 4.10
N HIS A 294 15.52 19.43 4.39
CA HIS A 294 14.60 20.25 5.21
C HIS A 294 14.49 19.78 6.66
N GLY A 295 15.33 18.85 7.12
CA GLY A 295 15.24 18.25 8.45
C GLY A 295 14.05 17.30 8.62
N LYS A 296 13.39 16.89 7.54
CA LYS A 296 12.19 16.04 7.59
C LYS A 296 12.54 14.57 7.38
N SER A 297 11.95 13.70 8.20
CA SER A 297 12.03 12.25 8.07
C SER A 297 11.56 11.79 6.69
N THR A 298 12.35 10.95 6.04
CA THR A 298 12.10 10.39 4.71
C THR A 298 12.24 8.86 4.78
N LEU A 299 11.26 8.12 4.27
CA LEU A 299 11.29 6.65 4.31
C LEU A 299 12.33 6.13 3.30
N LEU A 300 13.24 5.29 3.76
CA LEU A 300 14.27 4.60 2.96
C LEU A 300 13.95 3.11 2.77
N GLY A 301 12.90 2.60 3.42
CA GLY A 301 12.38 1.24 3.23
C GLY A 301 11.69 0.73 4.47
N CYS A 302 11.00 -0.40 4.38
CA CYS A 302 10.42 -1.05 5.55
C CYS A 302 10.44 -2.58 5.45
N ALA A 303 10.49 -3.23 6.61
CA ALA A 303 10.48 -4.67 6.75
C ALA A 303 9.34 -5.13 7.66
N LEU A 304 8.79 -6.31 7.36
CA LEU A 304 7.86 -7.02 8.24
C LEU A 304 8.50 -8.37 8.57
N MET A 305 8.58 -8.72 9.85
CA MET A 305 9.34 -9.88 10.33
C MET A 305 8.45 -10.81 11.15
N GLY A 306 8.77 -12.11 11.15
CA GLY A 306 8.10 -13.11 12.00
C GLY A 306 8.52 -13.07 13.48
N ASN A 307 9.67 -12.49 13.80
CA ASN A 307 10.21 -12.35 15.17
C ASN A 307 11.47 -11.45 15.21
N GLU A 308 11.86 -11.03 16.40
CA GLU A 308 13.03 -10.17 16.68
C GLU A 308 14.33 -10.96 16.96
N LYS A 309 14.58 -12.07 16.26
CA LYS A 309 15.86 -12.82 16.37
C LYS A 309 16.92 -12.23 15.45
N ILE A 310 18.20 -12.39 15.82
CA ILE A 310 19.38 -11.99 15.02
C ILE A 310 19.22 -12.38 13.55
N CYS A 311 18.86 -13.63 13.26
CA CYS A 311 18.73 -14.12 11.88
C CYS A 311 17.62 -13.46 11.05
N CYS A 312 16.61 -12.84 11.68
CA CYS A 312 15.62 -12.02 10.98
C CYS A 312 16.20 -10.65 10.59
N PHE A 313 16.85 -9.96 11.54
CA PHE A 313 17.54 -8.70 11.29
C PHE A 313 18.69 -8.86 10.28
N GLU A 314 19.49 -9.92 10.36
CA GLU A 314 20.55 -10.20 9.38
C GLU A 314 20.02 -10.28 7.95
N TRP A 315 18.89 -10.97 7.76
CA TRP A 315 18.25 -11.06 6.45
C TRP A 315 17.76 -9.68 6.00
N VAL A 316 17.11 -8.92 6.88
CA VAL A 316 16.64 -7.56 6.58
C VAL A 316 17.80 -6.63 6.18
N PHE A 317 18.93 -6.68 6.89
CA PHE A 317 20.12 -5.89 6.53
C PHE A 317 20.81 -6.41 5.24
N LYS A 318 20.92 -7.73 5.03
CA LYS A 318 21.47 -8.32 3.80
C LYS A 318 20.65 -7.93 2.57
N GLN A 319 19.32 -7.97 2.68
CA GLN A 319 18.42 -7.55 1.61
C GLN A 319 18.44 -6.02 1.41
N CYS A 320 18.50 -5.22 2.48
CA CYS A 320 18.59 -3.76 2.37
C CYS A 320 19.91 -3.33 1.69
N LEU A 321 21.04 -3.92 2.08
CA LEU A 321 22.33 -3.71 1.43
C LEU A 321 22.29 -4.07 -0.07
N ARG A 322 21.67 -5.21 -0.43
CA ARG A 322 21.42 -5.59 -1.84
C ARG A 322 20.55 -4.56 -2.58
N CYS A 323 19.51 -4.01 -1.94
CA CYS A 323 18.64 -2.99 -2.55
C CYS A 323 19.39 -1.68 -2.82
N MET A 324 20.24 -1.25 -1.88
CA MET A 324 20.87 0.07 -1.91
C MET A 324 22.23 0.08 -2.62
N GLY A 325 22.92 -1.06 -2.69
CA GLY A 325 24.25 -1.20 -3.29
C GLY A 325 25.41 -0.76 -2.38
N SER A 326 25.16 0.07 -1.36
CA SER A 326 26.14 0.51 -0.36
C SER A 326 25.59 0.45 1.08
N PRO A 327 26.43 0.16 2.08
CA PRO A 327 26.04 0.24 3.49
C PRO A 327 25.97 1.71 3.95
N PRO A 328 25.19 2.03 4.99
CA PRO A 328 25.15 3.38 5.55
C PRO A 328 26.43 3.66 6.35
N GLN A 329 26.87 4.92 6.44
CA GLN A 329 28.05 5.28 7.25
C GLN A 329 27.78 5.06 8.74
N ALA A 330 26.55 5.34 9.18
CA ALA A 330 26.07 5.00 10.51
C ALA A 330 24.64 4.47 10.49
N ILE A 331 24.35 3.49 11.37
CA ILE A 331 23.01 3.02 11.67
C ILE A 331 22.69 3.34 13.13
N ILE A 332 21.47 3.79 13.41
CA ILE A 332 21.00 4.11 14.76
C ILE A 332 19.82 3.17 15.05
N THR A 333 19.94 2.30 16.06
CA THR A 333 18.85 1.41 16.50
C THR A 333 18.54 1.61 17.98
N ASP A 334 17.54 0.89 18.47
CA ASP A 334 17.40 0.66 19.90
C ASP A 334 18.57 -0.19 20.45
N GLN A 335 18.63 -0.38 21.77
CA GLN A 335 19.66 -1.22 22.40
C GLN A 335 19.32 -2.72 22.34
N CYS A 336 18.68 -3.19 21.27
CA CYS A 336 18.36 -4.60 21.09
C CYS A 336 19.61 -5.43 20.74
N LYS A 337 19.92 -6.42 21.58
CA LYS A 337 21.01 -7.38 21.36
C LYS A 337 20.90 -8.11 20.02
N SER A 338 19.67 -8.34 19.52
CA SER A 338 19.44 -8.97 18.22
C SER A 338 19.84 -8.08 17.06
N MET A 339 19.55 -6.77 17.12
CA MET A 339 19.97 -5.80 16.10
C MET A 339 21.48 -5.61 16.13
N PHE A 340 22.08 -5.43 17.32
CA PHE A 340 23.53 -5.29 17.47
C PHE A 340 24.31 -6.49 16.86
N GLY A 341 23.89 -7.72 17.15
CA GLY A 341 24.49 -8.92 16.58
C GLY A 341 24.36 -8.98 15.05
N ALA A 342 23.19 -8.62 14.52
CA ALA A 342 22.95 -8.62 13.08
C ALA A 342 23.72 -7.51 12.34
N ILE A 343 23.84 -6.31 12.92
CA ILE A 343 24.67 -5.22 12.37
C ILE A 343 26.13 -5.69 12.30
N LYS A 344 26.68 -6.23 13.39
CA LYS A 344 28.06 -6.73 13.43
C LYS A 344 28.34 -7.82 12.39
N ASN A 345 27.35 -8.66 12.07
CA ASN A 345 27.48 -9.78 11.14
C ASN A 345 27.26 -9.39 9.66
N VAL A 346 26.76 -8.19 9.34
CA VAL A 346 26.31 -7.81 7.98
C VAL A 346 26.84 -6.46 7.52
N LEU A 347 27.01 -5.52 8.45
CA LEU A 347 27.43 -4.15 8.22
C LEU A 347 28.66 -3.83 9.12
N PRO A 348 29.77 -4.58 9.00
CA PRO A 348 30.88 -4.52 9.95
C PRO A 348 31.58 -3.14 10.01
N ASP A 349 31.58 -2.41 8.89
CA ASP A 349 32.20 -1.08 8.76
C ASP A 349 31.23 0.08 9.10
N THR A 350 29.93 -0.21 9.24
CA THR A 350 28.91 0.79 9.62
C THR A 350 29.03 1.13 11.10
N ARG A 351 29.10 2.43 11.41
CA ARG A 351 29.14 2.91 12.80
C ARG A 351 27.78 2.69 13.47
N HIS A 352 27.77 2.21 14.71
CA HIS A 352 26.54 2.07 15.51
C HIS A 352 26.63 2.91 16.80
N PRO A 353 26.17 4.18 16.79
CA PRO A 353 26.14 5.04 17.97
C PRO A 353 25.02 4.60 18.91
N GLY A 354 25.37 3.80 19.93
CA GLY A 354 24.41 3.22 20.88
C GLY A 354 25.03 2.14 21.78
N ALA A 355 26.08 1.46 21.27
CA ALA A 355 26.90 0.53 22.02
C ALA A 355 27.93 1.26 22.90
N TYR A 356 27.48 1.81 24.04
CA TYR A 356 28.40 2.07 25.16
C TYR A 356 28.99 0.73 25.65
N GLY A 357 30.31 0.71 25.86
CA GLY A 357 31.04 -0.51 26.18
C GLY A 357 30.75 -1.07 27.57
N THR A 358 31.04 -2.36 27.72
CA THR A 358 31.33 -3.03 29.00
C THR A 358 32.63 -2.52 29.60
#